data_AF-A0A1Y5D5F5-F1
#
_entry.id   AF-A0A1Y5D5F5-F1
#
_cell.length_a   1.000
_cell.length_b   1.000
_cell.length_c   1.000
_cell.angle_alpha   90.00
_cell.angle_beta   90.00
_cell.angle_gamma   90.00
#
_symmetry.space_group_name_H-M   'P 1'
#
loop_
_entity.id
_entity.type
_entity.pdbx_description
1 polymer ?
#
loop_
_entity_poly.entity_id
_entity_poly.type
_entity_poly.pdbx_seq_one_letter_code
_entity_poly.pdbx_strand_id
1 'polypeptide(L)'
;MLVPSSSFCLSQYLTKQITTDEYTKIQLNFALQQNNDAALQHAWQQSTKHSDSWLLLAKKLAKRQGQAAYQLAGFYLEKKSISQAIVWYQQAIRLEFPPAFVALAQYYFDLNNFTGADDILAQLAKVAAKFEDQSNTLAAQILRINLAVNRGDINVVKQSIAGFTKQLKNNKQGRLLLDNISKYQVLSVSDNNKHAATCANSIQLFATRFAHLQRLEQLIKGVEQYALKQTVCFAPVRYIAINALACRAEAAQAIQCNEQHWQHLAESINTRFVGAMLPEGGANVHLGALYIDVNDNIDVLVHEISHLLGFVDEYPLAKDHVACKVAQEQAFSENIAVLASRYQGSRADIRAKILLQLAWGQQIKASTPILQLMPGQASLTPQKWWLGTPKQFADEVGIFTAQTCDNTVNSITVNDNTVNNNIVSDNLSGKSHYSAYKPLAKSTKMQYFSLAFPPEYLSFLQEGAFQFLMPSFHYNIALAHFQQGNLTQANFWLKRSALWESKQGRREKVLQGSF
;
A
#
# COMPACT_ATOMS: atom_id res chain seq x y z
N MET A 1 -77.73 14.92 -36.38
CA MET A 1 -76.35 14.70 -36.88
C MET A 1 -75.46 14.51 -35.65
N LEU A 2 -75.23 13.25 -35.27
CA LEU A 2 -74.37 12.90 -34.14
C LEU A 2 -72.92 12.94 -34.63
N VAL A 3 -72.11 13.86 -34.10
CA VAL A 3 -70.67 13.87 -34.32
C VAL A 3 -70.07 12.81 -33.38
N PRO A 4 -69.34 11.80 -33.89
CA PRO A 4 -68.78 10.76 -33.04
C PRO A 4 -67.65 11.34 -32.18
N SER A 5 -67.76 11.15 -30.87
CA SER A 5 -66.82 11.60 -29.83
C SER A 5 -65.51 10.80 -29.78
N SER A 6 -65.20 10.00 -30.80
CA SER A 6 -64.06 9.07 -30.82
C SER A 6 -62.72 9.72 -31.20
N SER A 7 -62.67 11.02 -31.50
CA SER A 7 -61.48 11.67 -32.07
C SER A 7 -60.82 12.74 -31.20
N PHE A 8 -61.33 13.04 -30.01
CA PHE A 8 -60.71 14.01 -29.09
C PHE A 8 -59.87 13.30 -28.02
N CYS A 9 -58.60 13.04 -28.33
CA CYS A 9 -57.67 12.57 -27.31
C CYS A 9 -57.23 13.76 -26.43
N LEU A 10 -57.98 14.02 -25.36
CA LEU A 10 -57.72 15.10 -24.40
C LEU A 10 -56.27 15.11 -23.91
N SER A 11 -55.66 13.95 -23.71
CA SER A 11 -54.24 13.84 -23.32
C SER A 11 -53.29 14.39 -24.38
N GLN A 12 -53.50 14.08 -25.67
CA GLN A 12 -52.68 14.60 -26.76
C GLN A 12 -52.87 16.10 -26.93
N TYR A 13 -54.10 16.59 -26.79
CA TYR A 13 -54.39 18.03 -26.80
C TYR A 13 -53.62 18.75 -25.69
N LEU A 14 -53.71 18.27 -24.45
CA LEU A 14 -53.00 18.86 -23.31
C LEU A 14 -51.48 18.80 -23.48
N THR A 15 -50.94 17.67 -23.95
CA THR A 15 -49.51 17.55 -24.28
C THR A 15 -49.10 18.62 -25.28
N LYS A 16 -49.83 18.78 -26.38
CA LYS A 16 -49.53 19.80 -27.40
C LYS A 16 -49.49 21.20 -26.80
N GLN A 17 -50.57 21.60 -26.11
CA GLN A 17 -50.70 22.92 -25.49
C GLN A 17 -49.58 23.21 -24.48
N ILE A 18 -49.16 22.19 -23.72
CA ILE A 18 -48.06 22.34 -22.75
C ILE A 18 -46.71 22.44 -23.45
N THR A 19 -46.47 21.64 -24.48
CA THR A 19 -45.21 21.71 -25.24
C THR A 19 -45.05 22.99 -26.06
N THR A 20 -46.14 23.66 -26.39
CA THR A 20 -46.13 24.96 -27.12
C THR A 20 -46.22 26.17 -26.18
N ASP A 21 -46.24 25.98 -24.86
CA ASP A 21 -46.46 27.04 -23.87
C ASP A 21 -47.77 27.85 -24.07
N GLU A 22 -48.79 27.26 -24.70
CA GLU A 22 -50.10 27.88 -24.97
C GLU A 22 -51.18 27.50 -23.94
N TYR A 23 -50.78 26.86 -22.84
CA TYR A 23 -51.70 26.31 -21.84
C TYR A 23 -52.15 27.34 -20.80
N THR A 24 -53.33 27.10 -20.21
CA THR A 24 -53.82 27.82 -19.03
C THR A 24 -53.42 27.11 -17.74
N LYS A 25 -53.38 27.84 -16.61
CA LYS A 25 -53.09 27.27 -15.28
C LYS A 25 -54.03 26.10 -14.91
N ILE A 26 -55.31 26.19 -15.30
CA ILE A 26 -56.29 25.12 -15.06
C ILE A 26 -55.95 23.87 -15.87
N GLN A 27 -55.61 24.04 -17.15
CA GLN A 27 -55.20 22.93 -18.02
C GLN A 27 -53.91 22.25 -17.52
N LEU A 28 -52.92 23.02 -17.07
CA LEU A 28 -51.70 22.46 -16.48
C LEU A 28 -52.00 21.67 -15.20
N ASN A 29 -52.78 22.25 -14.27
CA ASN A 29 -53.15 21.56 -13.02
C ASN A 29 -53.91 20.26 -13.29
N PHE A 30 -54.87 20.30 -14.22
CA PHE A 30 -55.59 19.11 -14.65
C PHE A 30 -54.63 18.08 -15.26
N ALA A 31 -53.74 18.48 -16.15
CA ALA A 31 -52.78 17.59 -16.77
C ALA A 31 -51.80 16.95 -15.75
N LEU A 32 -51.37 17.70 -14.72
CA LEU A 32 -50.56 17.19 -13.62
C LEU A 32 -51.31 16.14 -12.77
N GLN A 33 -52.60 16.36 -12.50
CA GLN A 33 -53.45 15.39 -11.80
C GLN A 33 -53.60 14.09 -12.59
N GLN A 34 -53.69 14.19 -13.92
CA GLN A 34 -53.76 13.04 -14.82
C GLN A 34 -52.39 12.37 -15.08
N ASN A 35 -51.31 12.81 -14.43
CA ASN A 35 -49.94 12.35 -14.67
C ASN A 35 -49.54 12.41 -16.16
N ASN A 36 -49.93 13.47 -16.86
CA ASN A 36 -49.48 13.74 -18.22
C ASN A 36 -47.97 14.02 -18.24
N ASP A 37 -47.22 13.30 -19.08
CA ASP A 37 -45.76 13.35 -19.05
C ASP A 37 -45.19 14.73 -19.42
N ALA A 38 -45.81 15.46 -20.36
CA ALA A 38 -45.38 16.82 -20.71
C ALA A 38 -45.65 17.82 -19.57
N ALA A 39 -46.80 17.71 -18.91
CA ALA A 39 -47.12 18.52 -17.74
C ALA A 39 -46.13 18.27 -16.59
N LEU A 40 -45.86 17.00 -16.29
CA LEU A 40 -44.92 16.59 -15.25
C LEU A 40 -43.51 17.08 -15.57
N GLN A 41 -43.06 16.94 -16.83
CA GLN A 41 -41.75 17.39 -17.28
C GLN A 41 -41.61 18.92 -17.17
N HIS A 42 -42.61 19.66 -17.64
CA HIS A 42 -42.62 21.12 -17.55
C HIS A 42 -42.56 21.58 -16.09
N ALA A 43 -43.42 21.03 -15.22
CA ALA A 43 -43.40 21.36 -13.80
C ALA A 43 -42.08 20.96 -13.11
N TRP A 44 -41.48 19.85 -13.51
CA TRP A 44 -40.21 19.38 -12.97
C TRP A 44 -39.05 20.31 -13.32
N GLN A 45 -38.99 20.79 -14.56
CA GLN A 45 -37.98 21.75 -15.02
C GLN A 45 -38.10 23.12 -14.31
N GLN A 46 -39.31 23.53 -13.93
CA GLN A 46 -39.55 24.77 -13.20
C GLN A 46 -39.35 24.63 -11.68
N SER A 47 -39.30 23.39 -11.16
CA SER A 47 -39.13 23.15 -9.73
C SER A 47 -37.67 23.32 -9.30
N THR A 48 -37.44 23.92 -8.12
CA THR A 48 -36.10 24.04 -7.54
C THR A 48 -35.50 22.65 -7.32
N LYS A 49 -34.33 22.40 -7.89
CA LYS A 49 -33.62 21.11 -7.80
C LYS A 49 -33.51 20.65 -6.34
N HIS A 50 -33.82 19.38 -6.09
CA HIS A 50 -33.81 18.72 -4.78
C HIS A 50 -34.86 19.20 -3.75
N SER A 51 -35.80 20.07 -4.12
CA SER A 51 -36.97 20.37 -3.29
C SER A 51 -37.95 19.20 -3.21
N ASP A 52 -38.87 19.21 -2.25
CA ASP A 52 -39.91 18.17 -2.11
C ASP A 52 -40.80 18.07 -3.36
N SER A 53 -41.12 19.20 -3.99
CA SER A 53 -41.89 19.22 -5.24
C SER A 53 -41.09 18.60 -6.38
N TRP A 54 -39.80 18.94 -6.49
CA TRP A 54 -38.90 18.33 -7.47
C TRP A 54 -38.80 16.82 -7.27
N LEU A 55 -38.63 16.34 -6.03
CA LEU A 55 -38.52 14.93 -5.70
C LEU A 55 -39.81 14.16 -6.02
N LEU A 56 -40.96 14.74 -5.71
CA LEU A 56 -42.26 14.15 -6.03
C LEU A 56 -42.44 13.98 -7.54
N LEU A 57 -42.12 15.02 -8.31
CA LEU A 57 -42.21 15.00 -9.78
C LEU A 57 -41.17 14.04 -10.38
N ALA A 58 -39.92 14.08 -9.91
CA ALA A 58 -38.86 13.19 -10.36
C ALA A 58 -39.23 11.71 -10.16
N LYS A 59 -39.79 11.33 -9.00
CA LYS A 59 -40.25 9.96 -8.73
C LYS A 59 -41.36 9.50 -9.67
N LYS A 60 -42.24 10.41 -10.09
CA LYS A 60 -43.29 10.11 -11.08
C LYS A 60 -42.67 9.91 -12.47
N LEU A 61 -41.84 10.86 -12.92
CA LEU A 61 -41.20 10.84 -14.23
C LEU A 61 -40.22 9.68 -14.40
N ALA A 62 -39.45 9.35 -13.37
CA ALA A 62 -38.43 8.30 -13.37
C ALA A 62 -38.95 6.90 -13.72
N LYS A 63 -40.27 6.67 -13.62
CA LYS A 63 -40.90 5.41 -14.06
C LYS A 63 -40.86 5.23 -15.58
N ARG A 64 -40.79 6.32 -16.35
CA ARG A 64 -40.89 6.34 -17.82
C ARG A 64 -39.75 7.10 -18.51
N GLN A 65 -39.11 8.03 -17.80
CA GLN A 65 -38.05 8.86 -18.35
C GLN A 65 -36.71 8.58 -17.66
N GLY A 66 -35.74 8.11 -18.45
CA GLY A 66 -34.43 7.73 -17.93
C GLY A 66 -33.62 8.89 -17.35
N GLN A 67 -33.76 10.11 -17.90
CA GLN A 67 -33.12 11.31 -17.35
C GLN A 67 -33.59 11.61 -15.91
N ALA A 68 -34.90 11.51 -15.65
CA ALA A 68 -35.45 11.74 -14.31
C ALA A 68 -34.98 10.66 -13.33
N ALA A 69 -34.95 9.40 -13.74
CA ALA A 69 -34.40 8.30 -12.94
C ALA A 69 -32.91 8.52 -12.63
N TYR A 70 -32.12 8.93 -13.62
CA TYR A 70 -30.70 9.24 -13.47
C TYR A 70 -30.45 10.39 -12.48
N GLN A 71 -31.21 11.49 -12.58
CA GLN A 71 -31.07 12.61 -11.65
C GLN A 71 -31.48 12.22 -10.23
N LEU A 72 -32.52 11.39 -10.09
CA LEU A 72 -32.95 10.87 -8.80
C LEU A 72 -31.89 9.94 -8.18
N ALA A 73 -31.20 9.15 -9.00
CA ALA A 73 -30.05 8.36 -8.56
C ALA A 73 -28.94 9.24 -7.98
N GLY A 74 -28.58 10.32 -8.68
CA GLY A 74 -27.59 11.30 -8.20
C GLY A 74 -27.98 11.94 -6.86
N PHE A 75 -29.24 12.33 -6.70
CA PHE A 75 -29.75 12.85 -5.42
C PHE A 75 -29.55 11.86 -4.27
N TYR A 76 -29.91 10.58 -4.47
CA TYR A 76 -29.75 9.57 -3.42
C TYR A 76 -28.29 9.23 -3.13
N LEU A 77 -27.43 9.31 -4.15
CA LEU A 77 -25.99 9.15 -3.97
C LEU A 77 -25.41 10.27 -3.09
N GLU A 78 -25.78 11.53 -3.34
CA GLU A 78 -25.38 12.67 -2.50
C GLU A 78 -25.86 12.55 -1.05
N LYS A 79 -27.04 11.94 -0.85
CA LYS A 79 -27.59 11.63 0.49
C LYS A 79 -26.97 10.40 1.15
N LYS A 80 -25.99 9.76 0.52
CA LYS A 80 -25.36 8.49 0.96
C LYS A 80 -26.35 7.31 1.06
N SER A 81 -27.51 7.41 0.43
CA SER A 81 -28.50 6.33 0.31
C SER A 81 -28.16 5.42 -0.87
N ILE A 82 -27.08 4.66 -0.74
CA ILE A 82 -26.46 3.88 -1.83
C ILE A 82 -27.43 2.93 -2.51
N SER A 83 -28.15 2.11 -1.74
CA SER A 83 -29.09 1.13 -2.31
C SER A 83 -30.17 1.79 -3.16
N GLN A 84 -30.64 2.96 -2.76
CA GLN A 84 -31.63 3.72 -3.52
C GLN A 84 -31.03 4.32 -4.78
N ALA A 85 -29.80 4.86 -4.72
CA ALA A 85 -29.09 5.36 -5.89
C ALA A 85 -28.92 4.27 -6.96
N ILE A 86 -28.48 3.07 -6.57
CA ILE A 86 -28.32 1.93 -7.48
C ILE A 86 -29.66 1.55 -8.14
N VAL A 87 -30.75 1.48 -7.38
CA VAL A 87 -32.09 1.17 -7.91
C VAL A 87 -32.50 2.17 -8.99
N TRP A 88 -32.26 3.46 -8.77
CA TRP A 88 -32.61 4.50 -9.74
C TRP A 88 -31.67 4.54 -10.95
N TYR A 89 -30.38 4.24 -10.79
CA TYR A 89 -29.49 4.02 -11.94
C TYR A 89 -29.94 2.84 -12.78
N GLN A 90 -30.28 1.71 -12.15
CA GLN A 90 -30.81 0.53 -12.84
C GLN A 90 -32.14 0.83 -13.54
N GLN A 91 -32.99 1.67 -12.95
CA GLN A 91 -34.22 2.14 -13.62
C GLN A 91 -33.89 2.98 -14.85
N ALA A 92 -32.92 3.90 -14.77
CA ALA A 92 -32.49 4.69 -15.91
C ALA A 92 -31.86 3.83 -17.02
N ILE A 93 -31.10 2.80 -16.65
CA ILE A 93 -30.53 1.79 -17.56
C ILE A 93 -31.62 0.98 -18.25
N ARG A 94 -32.66 0.54 -17.52
CA ARG A 94 -33.83 -0.15 -18.09
C ARG A 94 -34.59 0.72 -19.10
N LEU A 95 -34.56 2.03 -18.89
CA LEU A 95 -35.11 3.03 -19.83
C LEU A 95 -34.09 3.44 -20.90
N GLU A 96 -33.03 2.66 -21.09
CA GLU A 96 -31.99 2.84 -22.10
C GLU A 96 -31.31 4.22 -22.08
N PHE A 97 -31.16 4.85 -20.91
CA PHE A 97 -30.52 6.17 -20.79
C PHE A 97 -28.99 6.08 -20.68
N PRO A 98 -28.20 6.45 -21.72
CA PRO A 98 -26.77 6.15 -21.78
C PRO A 98 -25.92 6.69 -20.61
N PRO A 99 -26.15 7.92 -20.10
CA PRO A 99 -25.37 8.43 -18.96
C PRO A 99 -25.46 7.56 -17.70
N ALA A 100 -26.57 6.85 -17.50
CA ALA A 100 -26.74 5.98 -16.33
C ALA A 100 -25.82 4.75 -16.36
N PHE A 101 -25.54 4.21 -17.55
CA PHE A 101 -24.61 3.09 -17.69
C PHE A 101 -23.20 3.51 -17.27
N VAL A 102 -22.71 4.63 -17.81
CA VAL A 102 -21.36 5.12 -17.52
C VAL A 102 -21.24 5.49 -16.04
N ALA A 103 -22.24 6.18 -15.47
CA ALA A 103 -22.20 6.58 -14.06
C ALA A 103 -22.23 5.38 -13.09
N LEU A 104 -23.08 4.39 -13.33
CA LEU A 104 -23.13 3.20 -12.46
C LEU A 104 -21.88 2.33 -12.62
N ALA A 105 -21.36 2.19 -13.84
CA ALA A 105 -20.11 1.49 -14.07
C ALA A 105 -18.93 2.19 -13.38
N GLN A 106 -18.86 3.52 -13.46
CA GLN A 106 -17.86 4.32 -12.75
C GLN A 106 -17.99 4.14 -11.23
N TYR A 107 -19.21 4.17 -10.70
CA TYR A 107 -19.45 3.93 -9.28
C TYR A 107 -18.95 2.55 -8.83
N TYR A 108 -19.21 1.49 -9.61
CA TYR A 108 -18.68 0.16 -9.31
C TYR A 108 -17.16 0.10 -9.40
N PHE A 109 -16.56 0.78 -10.39
CA PHE A 109 -15.11 0.90 -10.49
C PHE A 109 -14.50 1.56 -9.26
N ASP A 110 -15.10 2.66 -8.78
CA ASP A 110 -14.63 3.40 -7.60
C ASP A 110 -14.71 2.55 -6.32
N LEU A 111 -15.66 1.62 -6.26
CA LEU A 111 -15.78 0.63 -5.17
C LEU A 111 -14.89 -0.62 -5.36
N ASN A 112 -14.01 -0.65 -6.36
CA ASN A 112 -13.22 -1.82 -6.78
C ASN A 112 -14.07 -3.04 -7.21
N ASN A 113 -15.37 -2.87 -7.48
CA ASN A 113 -16.23 -3.89 -8.06
C ASN A 113 -16.08 -3.91 -9.60
N PHE A 114 -14.94 -4.42 -10.07
CA PHE A 114 -14.61 -4.40 -11.52
C PHE A 114 -15.54 -5.29 -12.35
N THR A 115 -16.01 -6.40 -11.81
CA THR A 115 -16.99 -7.28 -12.50
C THR A 115 -18.31 -6.54 -12.71
N GLY A 116 -18.82 -5.87 -11.67
CA GLY A 116 -20.03 -5.06 -11.80
C GLY A 116 -19.87 -3.93 -12.81
N ALA A 117 -18.70 -3.27 -12.86
CA ALA A 117 -18.44 -2.24 -13.85
C ALA A 117 -18.48 -2.80 -15.29
N ASP A 118 -17.87 -3.95 -15.53
CA ASP A 118 -17.92 -4.63 -16.83
C ASP A 118 -19.33 -5.03 -17.24
N ASP A 119 -20.10 -5.61 -16.33
CA ASP A 119 -21.47 -6.05 -16.61
C ASP A 119 -22.34 -4.89 -17.12
N ILE A 120 -22.18 -3.71 -16.51
CA ILE A 120 -22.88 -2.49 -16.94
C ILE A 120 -22.35 -2.01 -18.30
N LEU A 121 -21.04 -2.01 -18.52
CA LEU A 121 -20.44 -1.59 -19.80
C LEU A 121 -20.74 -2.56 -20.96
N ALA A 122 -20.95 -3.84 -20.66
CA ALA A 122 -21.39 -4.86 -21.60
C ALA A 122 -22.86 -4.67 -21.96
N GLN A 123 -23.71 -4.29 -21.00
CA GLN A 123 -25.10 -3.90 -21.30
C GLN A 123 -25.14 -2.66 -22.21
N LEU A 124 -24.33 -1.64 -21.93
CA LEU A 124 -24.23 -0.46 -22.81
C LEU A 124 -23.84 -0.84 -24.24
N ALA A 125 -22.89 -1.77 -24.42
CA ALA A 125 -22.46 -2.20 -25.75
C ALA A 125 -23.60 -2.82 -26.59
N LYS A 126 -24.58 -3.49 -25.95
CA LYS A 126 -25.74 -4.09 -26.64
C LYS A 126 -26.72 -3.05 -27.20
N VAL A 127 -26.80 -1.89 -26.55
CA VAL A 127 -27.71 -0.80 -26.94
C VAL A 127 -26.98 0.36 -27.64
N ALA A 128 -25.65 0.36 -27.65
CA ALA A 128 -24.80 1.44 -28.16
C ALA A 128 -25.12 1.83 -29.62
N ALA A 129 -25.46 0.87 -30.48
CA ALA A 129 -25.81 1.13 -31.88
C ALA A 129 -27.04 2.04 -32.07
N LYS A 130 -27.87 2.19 -31.03
CA LYS A 130 -29.06 3.06 -31.05
C LYS A 130 -28.75 4.53 -30.74
N PHE A 131 -27.54 4.84 -30.28
CA PHE A 131 -27.20 6.18 -29.79
C PHE A 131 -26.14 6.84 -30.67
N GLU A 132 -26.40 8.08 -31.09
CA GLU A 132 -25.43 8.91 -31.83
C GLU A 132 -24.45 9.67 -30.92
N ASP A 133 -24.69 9.66 -29.59
CA ASP A 133 -23.91 10.45 -28.64
C ASP A 133 -22.49 9.91 -28.45
N GLN A 134 -21.53 10.60 -29.07
CA GLN A 134 -20.12 10.29 -29.00
C GLN A 134 -19.51 10.53 -27.60
N SER A 135 -20.12 11.37 -26.75
CA SER A 135 -19.60 11.72 -25.43
C SER A 135 -19.66 10.53 -24.46
N ASN A 136 -20.83 9.88 -24.38
CA ASN A 136 -21.02 8.69 -23.55
C ASN A 136 -20.19 7.51 -24.05
N THR A 137 -20.04 7.39 -25.38
CA THR A 137 -19.17 6.39 -25.99
C THR A 137 -17.71 6.59 -25.55
N LEU A 138 -17.19 7.82 -25.61
CA LEU A 138 -15.83 8.12 -25.17
C LEU A 138 -15.63 7.89 -23.66
N ALA A 139 -16.58 8.32 -22.82
CA ALA A 139 -16.50 8.11 -21.38
C ALA A 139 -16.48 6.63 -21.01
N ALA A 140 -17.30 5.80 -21.67
CA ALA A 140 -17.26 4.35 -21.52
C ALA A 140 -15.90 3.76 -21.95
N GLN A 141 -15.29 4.25 -23.03
CA GLN A 141 -13.98 3.78 -23.46
C GLN A 141 -12.85 4.17 -22.49
N ILE A 142 -12.90 5.38 -21.92
CA ILE A 142 -11.97 5.81 -20.87
C ILE A 142 -12.05 4.84 -19.68
N LEU A 143 -13.26 4.49 -19.24
CA LEU A 143 -13.46 3.56 -18.14
C LEU A 143 -12.95 2.15 -18.47
N ARG A 144 -13.18 1.65 -19.69
CA ARG A 144 -12.63 0.35 -20.15
C ARG A 144 -11.11 0.33 -20.13
N ILE A 145 -10.45 1.42 -20.53
CA ILE A 145 -8.98 1.52 -20.45
C ILE A 145 -8.53 1.47 -18.99
N ASN A 146 -9.17 2.20 -18.09
CA ASN A 146 -8.84 2.15 -16.65
C ASN A 146 -9.04 0.74 -16.05
N LEU A 147 -10.11 0.03 -16.43
CA LEU A 147 -10.33 -1.37 -16.04
C LEU A 147 -9.23 -2.29 -16.54
N ALA A 148 -8.83 -2.14 -17.80
CA ALA A 148 -7.73 -2.92 -18.39
C ALA A 148 -6.39 -2.65 -17.67
N VAL A 149 -6.10 -1.39 -17.32
CA VAL A 149 -4.94 -1.03 -16.49
C VAL A 149 -4.99 -1.73 -15.13
N ASN A 150 -6.14 -1.68 -14.43
CA ASN A 150 -6.29 -2.31 -13.11
C ASN A 150 -6.10 -3.83 -13.13
N ARG A 151 -6.39 -4.48 -14.26
CA ARG A 151 -6.26 -5.93 -14.46
C ARG A 151 -4.90 -6.37 -14.99
N GLY A 152 -4.08 -5.45 -15.47
CA GLY A 152 -2.82 -5.79 -16.13
C GLY A 152 -2.97 -6.19 -17.60
N ASP A 153 -4.09 -5.86 -18.25
CA ASP A 153 -4.38 -6.20 -19.65
C ASP A 153 -3.73 -5.18 -20.61
N ILE A 154 -2.40 -5.12 -20.62
CA ILE A 154 -1.62 -4.10 -21.35
C ILE A 154 -1.89 -4.12 -22.86
N ASN A 155 -2.16 -5.29 -23.43
CA ASN A 155 -2.54 -5.41 -24.84
C ASN A 155 -3.87 -4.70 -25.14
N VAL A 156 -4.86 -4.85 -24.26
CA VAL A 156 -6.17 -4.17 -24.38
C VAL A 156 -5.99 -2.67 -24.23
N VAL A 157 -5.15 -2.22 -23.29
CA VAL A 157 -4.82 -0.79 -23.10
C VAL A 157 -4.23 -0.22 -24.39
N LYS A 158 -3.19 -0.88 -24.94
CA LYS A 158 -2.50 -0.45 -26.17
C LYS A 158 -3.47 -0.36 -27.35
N GLN A 159 -4.27 -1.40 -27.59
CA GLN A 159 -5.24 -1.44 -28.68
C GLN A 159 -6.33 -0.36 -28.54
N SER A 160 -6.86 -0.18 -27.34
CA SER A 160 -7.92 0.80 -27.07
C SER A 160 -7.43 2.24 -27.27
N ILE A 161 -6.22 2.56 -26.84
CA ILE A 161 -5.61 3.88 -27.07
C ILE A 161 -5.40 4.12 -28.57
N ALA A 162 -4.84 3.14 -29.28
CA ALA A 162 -4.62 3.26 -30.72
C ALA A 162 -5.94 3.53 -31.48
N GLY A 163 -7.03 2.85 -31.10
CA GLY A 163 -8.35 3.03 -31.71
C GLY A 163 -9.02 4.38 -31.41
N PHE A 164 -8.72 5.02 -30.27
CA PHE A 164 -9.40 6.24 -29.79
C PHE A 164 -8.49 7.46 -29.60
N THR A 165 -7.27 7.43 -30.15
CA THR A 165 -6.23 8.45 -29.90
C THR A 165 -6.72 9.88 -30.13
N LYS A 166 -7.41 10.16 -31.24
CA LYS A 166 -7.87 11.51 -31.58
C LYS A 166 -8.92 12.02 -30.57
N GLN A 167 -9.89 11.18 -30.24
CA GLN A 167 -10.96 11.49 -29.29
C GLN A 167 -10.40 11.71 -27.88
N LEU A 168 -9.47 10.85 -27.45
CA LEU A 168 -8.80 10.97 -26.15
C LEU A 168 -8.02 12.29 -26.05
N LYS A 169 -7.26 12.67 -27.08
CA LYS A 169 -6.51 13.94 -27.10
C LYS A 169 -7.42 15.18 -27.05
N ASN A 170 -8.60 15.12 -27.65
CA ASN A 170 -9.53 16.24 -27.68
C ASN A 170 -10.36 16.37 -26.39
N ASN A 171 -10.48 15.31 -25.59
CA ASN A 171 -11.23 15.31 -24.34
C ASN A 171 -10.32 15.55 -23.12
N LYS A 172 -10.79 16.31 -22.11
CA LYS A 172 -10.02 16.60 -20.89
C LYS A 172 -9.66 15.33 -20.10
N GLN A 173 -10.62 14.43 -19.87
CA GLN A 173 -10.38 13.18 -19.14
C GLN A 173 -9.53 12.21 -19.98
N GLY A 174 -9.74 12.20 -21.30
CA GLY A 174 -8.89 11.44 -22.22
C GLY A 174 -7.42 11.86 -22.17
N ARG A 175 -7.14 13.18 -22.15
CA ARG A 175 -5.78 13.70 -21.96
C ARG A 175 -5.19 13.29 -20.62
N LEU A 176 -5.93 13.46 -19.52
CA LEU A 176 -5.47 13.03 -18.18
C LEU A 176 -5.12 11.54 -18.13
N LEU A 177 -5.92 10.70 -18.79
CA LEU A 177 -5.64 9.27 -18.91
C LEU A 177 -4.33 9.02 -19.69
N LEU A 178 -4.15 9.67 -20.85
CA LEU A 178 -2.92 9.55 -21.65
C LEU A 178 -1.68 10.05 -20.89
N ASP A 179 -1.82 11.14 -20.14
CA ASP A 179 -0.75 11.69 -19.30
C ASP A 179 -0.36 10.70 -18.20
N ASN A 180 -1.34 10.08 -17.52
CA ASN A 180 -1.07 9.04 -16.53
C ASN A 180 -0.40 7.79 -17.14
N ILE A 181 -0.86 7.34 -18.31
CA ILE A 181 -0.25 6.21 -19.04
C ILE A 181 1.22 6.47 -19.34
N SER A 182 1.54 7.69 -19.80
CA SER A 182 2.89 8.12 -20.10
C SER A 182 3.74 8.27 -18.83
N LYS A 183 3.23 9.05 -17.87
CA LYS A 183 3.90 9.36 -16.60
C LYS A 183 4.32 8.11 -15.84
N TYR A 184 3.41 7.14 -15.71
CA TYR A 184 3.66 5.89 -14.98
C TYR A 184 4.20 4.76 -15.85
N GLN A 185 4.52 5.05 -17.12
CA GLN A 185 5.20 4.12 -18.03
C GLN A 185 4.42 2.80 -18.24
N VAL A 186 3.10 2.88 -18.41
CA VAL A 186 2.22 1.70 -18.55
C VAL A 186 2.53 0.90 -19.82
N LEU A 187 2.86 1.58 -20.92
CA LEU A 187 3.07 0.96 -22.24
C LEU A 187 4.54 0.89 -22.68
N SER A 188 5.38 1.79 -22.19
CA SER A 188 6.78 1.91 -22.59
C SER A 188 7.60 2.37 -21.40
N VAL A 189 8.67 1.63 -21.12
CA VAL A 189 9.62 1.97 -20.08
C VAL A 189 10.64 2.95 -20.66
N SER A 190 10.93 4.02 -19.92
CA SER A 190 11.91 5.04 -20.31
C SER A 190 13.00 5.14 -19.24
N ASP A 191 14.24 4.88 -19.63
CA ASP A 191 15.42 4.82 -18.74
C ASP A 191 15.93 6.19 -18.24
N ASN A 192 15.12 7.23 -18.23
CA ASN A 192 15.57 8.61 -18.02
C ASN A 192 15.94 8.95 -16.55
N ASN A 193 16.05 7.97 -15.65
CA ASN A 193 16.38 8.23 -14.24
C ASN A 193 17.88 8.26 -13.94
N LYS A 194 18.52 9.37 -14.30
CA LYS A 194 19.93 9.62 -13.97
C LYS A 194 20.17 9.92 -12.48
N HIS A 195 19.16 10.39 -11.72
CA HIS A 195 19.36 10.86 -10.35
C HIS A 195 19.32 9.75 -9.28
N ALA A 196 18.42 8.77 -9.43
CA ALA A 196 18.40 7.60 -8.54
C ALA A 196 19.66 6.72 -8.70
N ALA A 197 20.26 6.75 -9.90
CA ALA A 197 21.47 5.99 -10.24
C ALA A 197 22.70 6.35 -9.38
N THR A 198 22.77 7.57 -8.83
CA THR A 198 23.91 8.03 -8.02
C THR A 198 23.67 7.89 -6.52
N CYS A 199 22.49 7.46 -6.09
CA CYS A 199 22.12 7.33 -4.68
C CYS A 199 22.29 5.87 -4.21
N ALA A 200 23.06 5.69 -3.13
CA ALA A 200 23.35 4.36 -2.58
C ALA A 200 22.08 3.62 -2.12
N ASN A 201 21.14 4.35 -1.52
CA ASN A 201 19.87 3.81 -1.01
C ASN A 201 18.71 4.29 -1.90
N SER A 202 18.82 3.98 -3.19
CA SER A 202 17.79 4.30 -4.17
C SER A 202 16.63 3.30 -4.13
N ILE A 203 15.40 3.82 -4.21
CA ILE A 203 14.17 3.04 -4.12
C ILE A 203 13.29 3.37 -5.33
N GLN A 204 12.83 2.34 -6.04
CA GLN A 204 11.82 2.46 -7.10
C GLN A 204 10.51 1.84 -6.61
N LEU A 205 9.47 2.67 -6.46
CA LEU A 205 8.15 2.22 -6.00
C LEU A 205 7.22 1.91 -7.18
N PHE A 206 6.41 0.87 -7.01
CA PHE A 206 5.49 0.33 -8.00
C PHE A 206 4.07 0.21 -7.46
N ALA A 207 3.08 0.36 -8.34
CA ALA A 207 1.73 -0.06 -8.04
C ALA A 207 0.97 -0.50 -9.29
N THR A 208 -0.20 -1.09 -9.08
CA THR A 208 -0.97 -1.76 -10.14
C THR A 208 -2.18 -0.96 -10.63
N ARG A 209 -2.41 0.23 -10.07
CA ARG A 209 -3.55 1.10 -10.39
C ARG A 209 -3.16 2.57 -10.28
N PHE A 210 -3.74 3.45 -11.09
CA PHE A 210 -3.42 4.88 -11.07
C PHE A 210 -3.64 5.55 -9.71
N ALA A 211 -4.71 5.19 -8.99
CA ALA A 211 -4.97 5.73 -7.66
C ALA A 211 -3.85 5.38 -6.67
N HIS A 212 -3.32 4.16 -6.74
CA HIS A 212 -2.23 3.70 -5.86
C HIS A 212 -0.90 4.35 -6.24
N LEU A 213 -0.65 4.54 -7.54
CA LEU A 213 0.52 5.27 -8.03
C LEU A 213 0.53 6.72 -7.53
N GLN A 214 -0.62 7.41 -7.57
CA GLN A 214 -0.78 8.75 -7.00
C GLN A 214 -0.60 8.76 -5.48
N ARG A 215 -1.13 7.74 -4.78
CA ARG A 215 -0.95 7.58 -3.34
C ARG A 215 0.53 7.42 -2.97
N LEU A 216 1.29 6.62 -3.72
CA LEU A 216 2.73 6.48 -3.53
C LEU A 216 3.47 7.81 -3.68
N GLU A 217 3.13 8.62 -4.69
CA GLU A 217 3.73 9.96 -4.83
C GLU A 217 3.45 10.86 -3.62
N GLN A 218 2.24 10.79 -3.05
CA GLN A 218 1.89 11.51 -1.83
C GLN A 218 2.71 11.02 -0.63
N LEU A 219 2.88 9.71 -0.48
CA LEU A 219 3.69 9.13 0.60
C LEU A 219 5.17 9.53 0.45
N ILE A 220 5.74 9.44 -0.76
CA ILE A 220 7.11 9.87 -1.05
C ILE A 220 7.32 11.34 -0.65
N LYS A 221 6.38 12.22 -1.01
CA LYS A 221 6.43 13.63 -0.58
C LYS A 221 6.36 13.76 0.94
N GLY A 222 5.56 12.91 1.61
CA GLY A 222 5.50 12.85 3.07
C GLY A 222 6.85 12.51 3.72
N VAL A 223 7.68 11.69 3.08
CA VAL A 223 9.02 11.33 3.59
C VAL A 223 9.91 12.57 3.77
N GLU A 224 9.69 13.65 3.01
CA GLU A 224 10.43 14.91 3.14
C GLU A 224 10.31 15.58 4.52
N GLN A 225 9.30 15.19 5.30
CA GLN A 225 9.08 15.64 6.68
C GLN A 225 9.88 14.83 7.71
N TYR A 226 10.39 13.66 7.32
CA TYR A 226 11.15 12.77 8.19
C TYR A 226 12.65 12.96 7.97
N ALA A 227 13.41 12.70 9.03
CA ALA A 227 14.86 12.84 8.99
C ALA A 227 15.55 11.83 8.04
N LEU A 228 14.90 10.70 7.74
CA LEU A 228 15.38 9.71 6.78
C LEU A 228 15.49 10.23 5.34
N LYS A 229 14.88 11.37 4.99
CA LYS A 229 14.94 11.93 3.63
C LYS A 229 16.36 12.12 3.08
N GLN A 230 17.34 12.35 3.96
CA GLN A 230 18.73 12.55 3.54
C GLN A 230 19.45 11.23 3.24
N THR A 231 18.85 10.11 3.65
CA THR A 231 19.45 8.78 3.56
C THR A 231 18.93 7.95 2.39
N VAL A 232 17.78 8.31 1.80
CA VAL A 232 17.14 7.55 0.70
C VAL A 232 16.77 8.46 -0.46
N CYS A 233 16.73 7.90 -1.67
CA CYS A 233 16.30 8.61 -2.86
C CYS A 233 15.25 7.80 -3.60
N PHE A 234 14.21 8.46 -4.10
CA PHE A 234 13.15 7.80 -4.86
C PHE A 234 13.30 8.04 -6.35
N ALA A 235 13.22 6.96 -7.12
CA ALA A 235 12.96 7.04 -8.54
C ALA A 235 11.44 7.25 -8.79
N PRO A 236 11.05 7.99 -9.84
CA PRO A 236 9.66 8.18 -10.26
C PRO A 236 8.82 6.91 -10.22
N VAL A 237 7.70 6.95 -9.51
CA VAL A 237 6.79 5.80 -9.32
C VAL A 237 6.38 5.20 -10.67
N ARG A 238 6.36 3.86 -10.76
CA ARG A 238 6.09 3.15 -12.01
C ARG A 238 4.93 2.18 -11.90
N TYR A 239 4.14 2.07 -12.96
CA TYR A 239 3.13 1.04 -13.07
C TYR A 239 3.77 -0.35 -13.22
N ILE A 240 3.16 -1.35 -12.60
CA ILE A 240 3.40 -2.76 -12.91
C ILE A 240 2.06 -3.49 -13.00
N ALA A 241 1.94 -4.41 -13.95
CA ALA A 241 0.72 -5.19 -14.09
C ALA A 241 0.54 -6.13 -12.89
N ILE A 242 -0.68 -6.22 -12.36
CA ILE A 242 -0.98 -7.05 -11.16
C ILE A 242 -0.62 -8.52 -11.38
N ASN A 243 -0.84 -9.03 -12.59
CA ASN A 243 -0.50 -10.41 -12.99
C ASN A 243 1.02 -10.66 -13.08
N ALA A 244 1.85 -9.63 -13.21
CA ALA A 244 3.31 -9.75 -13.26
C ALA A 244 3.94 -9.87 -11.86
N LEU A 245 3.23 -9.45 -10.80
CA LEU A 245 3.74 -9.48 -9.43
C LEU A 245 3.56 -10.85 -8.75
N ALA A 246 2.52 -11.60 -9.12
CA ALA A 246 2.19 -12.91 -8.54
C ALA A 246 2.22 -12.92 -7.00
N CYS A 247 1.57 -11.93 -6.38
CA CYS A 247 1.51 -11.81 -4.92
C CYS A 247 0.33 -12.52 -4.30
N ARG A 248 0.55 -13.04 -3.09
CA ARG A 248 -0.48 -13.40 -2.12
C ARG A 248 -0.53 -12.27 -1.09
N ALA A 249 -1.70 -11.67 -0.97
CA ALA A 249 -1.93 -10.58 -0.04
C ALA A 249 -3.32 -10.76 0.54
N GLU A 250 -3.38 -10.95 1.86
CA GLU A 250 -4.62 -11.11 2.63
C GLU A 250 -4.56 -10.10 3.78
N ALA A 251 -5.68 -9.51 4.16
CA ALA A 251 -5.72 -8.42 5.15
C ALA A 251 -5.05 -8.71 6.51
N ALA A 252 -4.86 -9.99 6.87
CA ALA A 252 -4.25 -10.42 8.13
C ALA A 252 -2.84 -11.05 7.96
N GLN A 253 -2.27 -11.04 6.76
CA GLN A 253 -0.99 -11.68 6.48
C GLN A 253 -0.03 -10.71 5.78
N ALA A 254 1.25 -10.84 6.08
CA ALA A 254 2.28 -10.10 5.38
C ALA A 254 2.25 -10.40 3.88
N ILE A 255 2.48 -9.37 3.06
CA ILE A 255 2.52 -9.51 1.60
C ILE A 255 3.68 -10.44 1.21
N GLN A 256 3.39 -11.38 0.31
CA GLN A 256 4.39 -12.28 -0.26
C GLN A 256 4.22 -12.32 -1.77
N CYS A 257 5.28 -12.00 -2.52
CA CYS A 257 5.29 -12.03 -3.98
C CYS A 257 6.26 -13.09 -4.49
N ASN A 258 6.03 -13.60 -5.69
CA ASN A 258 7.00 -14.45 -6.36
C ASN A 258 7.94 -13.56 -7.21
N GLU A 259 9.07 -13.17 -6.64
CA GLU A 259 10.01 -12.24 -7.28
C GLU A 259 10.72 -12.83 -8.51
N GLN A 260 10.58 -14.13 -8.80
CA GLN A 260 11.09 -14.71 -10.05
C GLN A 260 10.54 -14.01 -11.29
N HIS A 261 9.27 -13.59 -11.26
CA HIS A 261 8.63 -12.92 -12.39
C HIS A 261 9.20 -11.53 -12.67
N TRP A 262 10.03 -10.99 -11.76
CA TRP A 262 10.58 -9.66 -11.87
C TRP A 262 11.85 -9.60 -12.71
N GLN A 263 12.38 -10.73 -13.19
CA GLN A 263 13.56 -10.78 -14.06
C GLN A 263 13.45 -9.82 -15.25
N HIS A 264 12.31 -9.81 -15.95
CA HIS A 264 12.09 -8.90 -17.08
C HIS A 264 11.98 -7.43 -16.67
N LEU A 265 11.52 -7.19 -15.44
CA LEU A 265 11.42 -5.84 -14.88
C LEU A 265 12.80 -5.30 -14.50
N ALA A 266 13.66 -6.17 -13.94
CA ALA A 266 14.95 -5.82 -13.36
C ALA A 266 15.91 -5.15 -14.35
N GLU A 267 15.87 -5.53 -15.63
CA GLU A 267 16.69 -4.92 -16.68
C GLU A 267 16.44 -3.42 -16.86
N SER A 268 15.25 -2.96 -16.47
CA SER A 268 14.82 -1.56 -16.58
C SER A 268 14.78 -0.82 -15.24
N ILE A 269 15.32 -1.42 -14.18
CA ILE A 269 15.35 -0.83 -12.84
C ILE A 269 16.81 -0.51 -12.50
N ASN A 270 17.07 0.77 -12.25
CA ASN A 270 18.38 1.26 -11.85
C ASN A 270 18.38 1.80 -10.41
N THR A 271 17.78 1.03 -9.50
CA THR A 271 17.74 1.32 -8.06
C THR A 271 18.19 0.11 -7.25
N ARG A 272 18.71 0.36 -6.06
CA ARG A 272 19.12 -0.72 -5.15
C ARG A 272 17.92 -1.51 -4.64
N PHE A 273 16.88 -0.79 -4.23
CA PHE A 273 15.67 -1.35 -3.64
C PHE A 273 14.46 -1.12 -4.53
N VAL A 274 13.46 -1.95 -4.34
CA VAL A 274 12.15 -1.81 -4.98
C VAL A 274 11.05 -1.86 -3.94
N GLY A 275 9.89 -1.34 -4.27
CA GLY A 275 8.70 -1.59 -3.48
C GLY A 275 7.42 -1.68 -4.27
N ALA A 276 6.43 -2.38 -3.74
CA ALA A 276 5.12 -2.50 -4.37
C ALA A 276 4.00 -2.14 -3.39
N MET A 277 3.09 -1.27 -3.84
CA MET A 277 1.82 -1.02 -3.18
C MET A 277 0.73 -1.92 -3.76
N LEU A 278 0.15 -2.74 -2.89
CA LEU A 278 -0.96 -3.64 -3.22
C LEU A 278 -2.30 -3.11 -2.70
N PRO A 279 -3.44 -3.66 -3.17
CA PRO A 279 -4.76 -3.25 -2.67
C PRO A 279 -5.01 -3.57 -1.20
N GLU A 280 -4.38 -4.61 -0.68
CA GLU A 280 -4.52 -5.11 0.69
C GLU A 280 -3.27 -5.91 1.08
N GLY A 281 -3.11 -6.20 2.37
CA GLY A 281 -2.04 -7.04 2.92
C GLY A 281 -1.24 -6.32 3.99
N GLY A 282 -0.54 -7.07 4.84
CA GLY A 282 0.36 -6.51 5.84
C GLY A 282 1.67 -6.03 5.22
N ALA A 283 2.09 -4.82 5.57
CA ALA A 283 3.39 -4.28 5.18
C ALA A 283 4.55 -5.14 5.70
N ASN A 284 5.62 -5.24 4.91
CA ASN A 284 6.85 -5.90 5.29
C ASN A 284 8.02 -5.55 4.34
N VAL A 285 9.24 -5.79 4.83
CA VAL A 285 10.43 -5.89 3.99
C VAL A 285 10.88 -7.34 3.87
N HIS A 286 11.03 -7.80 2.63
CA HIS A 286 11.75 -9.01 2.29
C HIS A 286 13.05 -8.60 1.63
N LEU A 287 14.15 -8.53 2.39
CA LEU A 287 15.47 -8.18 1.89
C LEU A 287 15.47 -6.86 1.09
N GLY A 288 15.72 -6.89 -0.22
CA GLY A 288 15.79 -5.70 -1.05
C GLY A 288 14.44 -5.18 -1.58
N ALA A 289 13.33 -5.81 -1.17
CA ALA A 289 11.98 -5.48 -1.59
C ALA A 289 11.11 -5.10 -0.40
N LEU A 290 10.41 -3.96 -0.50
CA LEU A 290 9.44 -3.50 0.49
C LEU A 290 8.01 -3.61 -0.06
N TYR A 291 7.05 -3.97 0.79
CA TYR A 291 5.66 -4.11 0.42
C TYR A 291 4.79 -3.32 1.38
N ILE A 292 3.78 -2.63 0.83
CA ILE A 292 2.77 -1.88 1.58
C ILE A 292 1.42 -2.04 0.88
N ASP A 293 0.33 -1.71 1.58
CA ASP A 293 -0.99 -1.63 1.00
C ASP A 293 -1.51 -0.18 0.85
N VAL A 294 -2.73 -0.03 0.36
CA VAL A 294 -3.35 1.29 0.15
C VAL A 294 -3.78 1.98 1.47
N ASN A 295 -3.98 1.21 2.53
CA ASN A 295 -4.40 1.68 3.86
C ASN A 295 -3.20 2.13 4.70
N ASP A 296 -2.00 1.67 4.35
CA ASP A 296 -0.77 2.10 4.99
C ASP A 296 -0.56 3.62 4.86
N ASN A 297 0.01 4.16 5.94
CA ASN A 297 0.30 5.58 6.07
C ASN A 297 1.81 5.85 5.96
N ILE A 298 2.18 7.12 6.11
CA ILE A 298 3.58 7.53 6.00
C ILE A 298 4.47 6.91 7.11
N ASP A 299 3.93 6.70 8.31
CA ASP A 299 4.68 6.13 9.41
C ASP A 299 5.05 4.67 9.16
N VAL A 300 4.14 3.89 8.54
CA VAL A 300 4.40 2.52 8.08
C VAL A 300 5.47 2.54 6.99
N LEU A 301 5.33 3.36 5.95
CA LEU A 301 6.34 3.44 4.88
C LEU A 301 7.74 3.78 5.44
N VAL A 302 7.85 4.73 6.37
CA VAL A 302 9.11 5.12 7.01
C VAL A 302 9.68 3.99 7.87
N HIS A 303 8.82 3.24 8.56
CA HIS A 303 9.20 2.03 9.29
C HIS A 303 9.78 0.97 8.35
N GLU A 304 9.09 0.64 7.24
CA GLU A 304 9.59 -0.32 6.25
C GLU A 304 10.91 0.13 5.59
N ILE A 305 11.05 1.43 5.26
CA ILE A 305 12.32 1.97 4.75
C ILE A 305 13.45 1.76 5.76
N SER A 306 13.17 1.84 7.06
CA SER A 306 14.19 1.64 8.10
C SER A 306 14.77 0.22 8.04
N HIS A 307 13.98 -0.79 7.71
CA HIS A 307 14.48 -2.16 7.52
C HIS A 307 15.46 -2.27 6.36
N LEU A 308 15.21 -1.60 5.23
CA LEU A 308 16.16 -1.55 4.11
C LEU A 308 17.52 -0.96 4.53
N LEU A 309 17.49 -0.05 5.50
CA LEU A 309 18.67 0.61 6.05
C LEU A 309 19.39 -0.22 7.12
N GLY A 310 18.89 -1.40 7.48
CA GLY A 310 19.53 -2.31 8.43
C GLY A 310 18.99 -2.24 9.85
N PHE A 311 17.83 -1.61 10.08
CA PHE A 311 17.13 -1.69 11.35
C PHE A 311 16.30 -2.97 11.46
N VAL A 312 16.18 -3.47 12.68
CA VAL A 312 15.38 -4.65 13.03
C VAL A 312 14.29 -4.23 14.03
N ASP A 313 13.16 -4.93 13.98
CA ASP A 313 12.08 -4.68 14.91
C ASP A 313 12.49 -4.87 16.37
N GLU A 314 12.01 -3.97 17.21
CA GLU A 314 12.18 -4.02 18.66
C GLU A 314 11.05 -4.78 19.36
N TYR A 315 10.00 -5.15 18.62
CA TYR A 315 8.91 -6.01 19.06
C TYR A 315 9.19 -7.49 18.71
N PRO A 316 8.51 -8.46 19.36
CA PRO A 316 8.80 -9.88 19.19
C PRO A 316 8.70 -10.37 17.73
N LEU A 317 9.81 -10.88 17.20
CA LEU A 317 9.89 -11.52 15.88
C LEU A 317 9.27 -12.93 15.90
N ALA A 318 9.14 -13.55 14.73
CA ALA A 318 8.70 -14.94 14.62
C ALA A 318 9.62 -15.91 15.39
N LYS A 319 9.05 -17.00 15.92
CA LYS A 319 9.73 -17.99 16.79
C LYS A 319 11.05 -18.54 16.21
N ASP A 320 11.12 -18.71 14.89
CA ASP A 320 12.28 -19.28 14.20
C ASP A 320 13.10 -18.24 13.42
N HIS A 321 12.94 -16.96 13.75
CA HIS A 321 13.65 -15.88 13.08
C HIS A 321 15.18 -16.05 13.24
N VAL A 322 15.92 -15.97 12.13
CA VAL A 322 17.36 -16.31 12.08
C VAL A 322 18.18 -15.49 13.06
N ALA A 323 17.87 -14.20 13.22
CA ALA A 323 18.54 -13.31 14.16
C ALA A 323 18.47 -13.77 15.63
N CYS A 324 17.45 -14.55 16.00
CA CYS A 324 17.20 -14.97 17.38
C CYS A 324 17.64 -16.42 17.67
N LYS A 325 18.34 -17.07 16.74
CA LYS A 325 18.76 -18.48 16.91
C LYS A 325 20.00 -18.66 17.78
N VAL A 326 20.91 -17.68 17.77
CA VAL A 326 22.21 -17.75 18.47
C VAL A 326 22.65 -16.36 18.91
N ALA A 327 23.50 -16.31 19.95
CA ALA A 327 24.22 -15.08 20.28
C ALA A 327 25.16 -14.69 19.13
N GLN A 328 25.17 -13.41 18.78
CA GLN A 328 25.98 -12.90 17.70
C GLN A 328 27.46 -12.79 18.10
N GLU A 329 28.33 -13.05 17.13
CA GLU A 329 29.76 -12.77 17.26
C GLU A 329 30.10 -11.38 16.75
N GLN A 330 29.38 -10.91 15.73
CA GLN A 330 29.53 -9.61 15.09
C GLN A 330 28.16 -8.91 15.00
N ALA A 331 28.18 -7.57 14.94
CA ALA A 331 26.98 -6.80 14.70
C ALA A 331 26.31 -7.19 13.36
N PHE A 332 24.99 -7.28 13.36
CA PHE A 332 24.20 -7.59 12.16
C PHE A 332 23.14 -6.55 11.81
N SER A 333 22.88 -5.58 12.69
CA SER A 333 21.88 -4.53 12.51
C SER A 333 22.31 -3.24 13.20
N GLU A 334 21.66 -2.13 12.85
CA GLU A 334 21.92 -0.81 13.42
C GLU A 334 21.45 -0.67 14.87
N ASN A 335 20.38 -1.36 15.29
CA ASN A 335 19.71 -1.14 16.57
C ASN A 335 19.51 -2.37 17.46
N ILE A 336 19.69 -3.59 16.95
CA ILE A 336 19.53 -4.82 17.73
C ILE A 336 20.85 -5.58 17.83
N ALA A 337 21.12 -6.09 19.03
CA ALA A 337 22.16 -7.05 19.29
C ALA A 337 21.62 -8.24 20.09
N VAL A 338 21.94 -9.47 19.68
CA VAL A 338 21.58 -10.69 20.41
C VAL A 338 22.84 -11.21 21.09
N LEU A 339 22.92 -11.08 22.40
CA LEU A 339 24.14 -11.35 23.17
C LEU A 339 23.85 -12.24 24.38
N ALA A 340 24.89 -12.90 24.90
CA ALA A 340 24.77 -13.61 26.18
C ALA A 340 24.36 -12.62 27.28
N SER A 341 23.46 -13.05 28.16
CA SER A 341 22.97 -12.22 29.28
C SER A 341 23.93 -12.17 30.47
N ARG A 342 24.86 -13.14 30.55
CA ARG A 342 25.80 -13.32 31.66
C ARG A 342 27.22 -13.52 31.13
N TYR A 343 28.20 -12.91 31.81
CA TYR A 343 29.62 -13.03 31.49
C TYR A 343 30.44 -13.31 32.75
N GLN A 344 31.64 -13.87 32.59
CA GLN A 344 32.57 -14.14 33.67
C GLN A 344 33.97 -13.69 33.27
N GLY A 345 34.67 -12.99 34.18
CA GLY A 345 36.02 -12.47 33.94
C GLY A 345 36.22 -11.01 34.32
N SER A 346 37.29 -10.42 33.79
CA SER A 346 37.64 -9.00 33.95
C SER A 346 36.57 -8.12 33.30
N ARG A 347 36.05 -7.15 34.07
CA ARG A 347 35.03 -6.22 33.59
C ARG A 347 35.49 -5.43 32.35
N ALA A 348 36.76 -5.03 32.32
CA ALA A 348 37.33 -4.24 31.24
C ALA A 348 37.39 -5.07 29.94
N ASP A 349 37.87 -6.30 30.03
CA ASP A 349 38.00 -7.19 28.86
C ASP A 349 36.63 -7.59 28.30
N ILE A 350 35.69 -7.90 29.19
CA ILE A 350 34.30 -8.21 28.79
C ILE A 350 33.67 -6.99 28.12
N ARG A 351 33.83 -5.79 28.69
CA ARG A 351 33.31 -4.55 28.09
C ARG A 351 33.89 -4.34 26.70
N ALA A 352 35.21 -4.41 26.56
CA ALA A 352 35.88 -4.22 25.28
C ALA A 352 35.38 -5.21 24.22
N LYS A 353 35.21 -6.49 24.60
CA LYS A 353 34.62 -7.51 23.72
C LYS A 353 33.20 -7.14 23.29
N ILE A 354 32.32 -6.82 24.24
CA ILE A 354 30.91 -6.52 23.95
C ILE A 354 30.79 -5.30 23.04
N LEU A 355 31.55 -4.22 23.28
CA LEU A 355 31.47 -3.01 22.46
C LEU A 355 31.82 -3.26 20.98
N LEU A 356 32.72 -4.22 20.68
CA LEU A 356 33.03 -4.62 19.30
C LEU A 356 31.89 -5.40 18.62
N GLN A 357 30.96 -5.95 19.39
CA GLN A 357 29.81 -6.69 18.88
C GLN A 357 28.61 -5.79 18.62
N LEU A 358 28.65 -4.51 19.00
CA LEU A 358 27.53 -3.56 18.87
C LEU A 358 27.79 -2.57 17.73
N ALA A 359 26.79 -2.34 16.89
CA ALA A 359 26.85 -1.28 15.88
C ALA A 359 27.02 0.11 16.52
N TRP A 360 26.39 0.33 17.67
CA TRP A 360 26.45 1.57 18.44
C TRP A 360 27.48 1.54 19.59
N GLY A 361 28.45 0.63 19.56
CA GLY A 361 29.40 0.45 20.66
C GLY A 361 30.25 1.70 20.94
N GLN A 362 30.57 2.49 19.91
CA GLN A 362 31.40 3.70 20.02
C GLN A 362 30.67 4.86 20.70
N GLN A 363 29.34 4.84 20.70
CA GLN A 363 28.47 5.88 21.23
C GLN A 363 28.15 5.66 22.71
N ILE A 364 28.49 4.48 23.26
CA ILE A 364 28.38 4.20 24.70
C ILE A 364 29.56 4.86 25.42
N LYS A 365 29.28 5.91 26.22
CA LYS A 365 30.30 6.61 27.00
C LYS A 365 31.02 5.64 27.95
N ALA A 366 32.30 5.93 28.23
CA ALA A 366 33.06 5.19 29.23
C ALA A 366 32.39 5.19 30.63
N SER A 367 31.66 6.26 30.94
CA SER A 367 30.91 6.42 32.19
C SER A 367 29.62 5.61 32.25
N THR A 368 29.05 5.17 31.12
CA THR A 368 27.80 4.42 31.06
C THR A 368 28.07 2.94 31.38
N PRO A 369 27.63 2.41 32.53
CA PRO A 369 27.86 1.01 32.87
C PRO A 369 26.95 0.11 32.03
N ILE A 370 27.55 -0.96 31.49
CA ILE A 370 26.85 -2.00 30.72
C ILE A 370 26.98 -3.39 31.36
N LEU A 371 27.77 -3.50 32.43
CA LEU A 371 27.99 -4.73 33.20
C LEU A 371 27.68 -4.43 34.66
N GLN A 372 26.77 -5.22 35.22
CA GLN A 372 26.32 -5.15 36.60
C GLN A 372 26.79 -6.39 37.34
N LEU A 373 27.42 -6.21 38.50
CA LEU A 373 27.92 -7.33 39.30
C LEU A 373 26.74 -8.19 39.77
N MET A 374 26.83 -9.50 39.61
CA MET A 374 25.79 -10.41 40.10
C MET A 374 25.71 -10.36 41.65
N PRO A 375 24.50 -10.29 42.26
CA PRO A 375 24.35 -10.32 43.71
C PRO A 375 25.04 -11.56 44.32
N GLY A 376 25.76 -11.36 45.43
CA GLY A 376 26.48 -12.44 46.14
C GLY A 376 27.74 -12.96 45.43
N GLN A 377 28.17 -12.35 44.32
CA GLN A 377 29.34 -12.81 43.53
C GLN A 377 30.56 -11.88 43.63
N ALA A 378 30.53 -10.89 44.52
CA ALA A 378 31.63 -9.92 44.69
C ALA A 378 32.97 -10.57 45.06
N SER A 379 32.91 -11.66 45.81
CA SER A 379 34.08 -12.40 46.31
C SER A 379 34.56 -13.53 45.38
N LEU A 380 33.88 -13.78 44.26
CA LEU A 380 34.23 -14.88 43.35
C LEU A 380 35.30 -14.45 42.33
N THR A 381 36.23 -15.36 42.07
CA THR A 381 37.27 -15.22 41.04
C THR A 381 37.15 -16.35 40.03
N PRO A 382 36.85 -16.07 38.75
CA PRO A 382 36.51 -14.76 38.18
C PRO A 382 35.09 -14.27 38.56
N GLN A 383 34.94 -12.94 38.68
CA GLN A 383 33.65 -12.29 38.93
C GLN A 383 32.65 -12.54 37.80
N LYS A 384 31.36 -12.58 38.14
CA LYS A 384 30.26 -12.75 37.18
C LYS A 384 29.42 -11.49 37.04
N TRP A 385 28.98 -11.22 35.82
CA TRP A 385 28.34 -9.97 35.41
C TRP A 385 27.04 -10.23 34.65
N TRP A 386 26.00 -9.46 34.96
CA TRP A 386 24.82 -9.30 34.10
C TRP A 386 25.08 -8.22 33.06
N LEU A 387 24.70 -8.49 31.82
CA LEU A 387 24.70 -7.51 30.74
C LEU A 387 23.45 -6.64 30.82
N GLY A 388 23.67 -5.32 30.90
CA GLY A 388 22.60 -4.33 30.82
C GLY A 388 22.97 -3.00 31.47
N THR A 389 22.36 -1.92 30.98
CA THR A 389 22.52 -0.57 31.51
C THR A 389 21.48 -0.28 32.61
N PRO A 390 21.91 0.20 33.80
CA PRO A 390 20.99 0.56 34.88
C PRO A 390 20.04 1.70 34.52
N LYS A 391 18.84 1.69 35.10
CA LYS A 391 17.77 2.68 34.82
C LYS A 391 18.18 4.14 35.02
N GLN A 392 19.11 4.43 35.92
CA GLN A 392 19.61 5.79 36.15
C GLN A 392 20.37 6.39 34.95
N PHE A 393 20.73 5.55 33.95
CA PHE A 393 21.34 5.95 32.69
C PHE A 393 20.37 5.80 31.51
N ALA A 394 19.05 5.80 31.74
CA ALA A 394 18.04 5.58 30.69
C ALA A 394 18.07 6.64 29.57
N ASP A 395 18.58 7.85 29.86
CA ASP A 395 18.74 8.94 28.90
C ASP A 395 20.05 8.87 28.11
N GLU A 396 20.88 7.84 28.34
CA GLU A 396 22.13 7.62 27.61
C GLU A 396 22.02 6.46 26.61
N VAL A 397 22.90 6.46 25.60
CA VAL A 397 23.10 5.29 24.75
C VAL A 397 23.78 4.19 25.56
N GLY A 398 23.14 3.02 25.62
CA GLY A 398 23.57 1.92 26.46
C GLY A 398 23.20 0.56 25.89
N ILE A 399 22.93 -0.40 26.78
CA ILE A 399 22.50 -1.75 26.44
C ILE A 399 21.24 -2.05 27.24
N PHE A 400 20.08 -1.87 26.61
CA PHE A 400 18.76 -2.09 27.21
C PHE A 400 18.10 -3.32 26.60
N THR A 401 17.32 -4.06 27.36
CA THR A 401 16.62 -5.24 26.85
C THR A 401 15.60 -4.86 25.79
N ALA A 402 15.57 -5.60 24.68
CA ALA A 402 14.58 -5.49 23.62
C ALA A 402 13.69 -6.73 23.59
N GLN A 403 12.45 -6.59 23.11
CA GLN A 403 11.48 -7.69 23.04
C GLN A 403 11.65 -8.54 21.78
N THR A 404 12.57 -8.16 20.89
CA THR A 404 12.80 -8.73 19.55
C THR A 404 12.83 -10.26 19.53
N CYS A 405 13.42 -10.91 20.53
CA CYS A 405 13.57 -12.36 20.57
C CYS A 405 12.65 -13.07 21.58
N ASP A 406 11.66 -12.39 22.16
CA ASP A 406 10.82 -12.94 23.24
C ASP A 406 10.03 -14.19 22.82
N ASN A 407 9.65 -14.30 21.54
CA ASN A 407 8.94 -15.49 21.02
C ASN A 407 9.86 -16.71 20.80
N THR A 408 11.17 -16.53 20.79
CA THR A 408 12.16 -17.59 20.49
C THR A 408 12.69 -18.25 21.76
N VAL A 409 12.71 -17.50 22.87
CA VAL A 409 13.01 -18.04 24.19
C VAL A 409 11.84 -18.95 24.53
N ASN A 410 12.05 -20.28 24.52
CA ASN A 410 11.04 -21.25 24.88
C ASN A 410 10.23 -20.76 26.09
N SER A 411 9.01 -20.32 25.83
CA SER A 411 7.92 -20.41 26.77
C SER A 411 7.81 -21.87 27.15
N ILE A 412 8.53 -22.25 28.20
CA ILE A 412 8.04 -23.29 29.09
C ILE A 412 6.79 -22.64 29.69
N THR A 413 5.66 -22.83 29.00
CA THR A 413 4.34 -22.68 29.59
C THR A 413 4.29 -23.69 30.72
N VAL A 414 4.65 -23.23 31.92
CA VAL A 414 4.15 -23.84 33.14
C VAL A 414 2.65 -23.52 33.13
N ASN A 415 1.86 -24.44 32.58
CA ASN A 415 0.46 -24.53 32.97
C ASN A 415 0.48 -24.92 34.44
N ASP A 416 0.40 -23.94 35.34
CA ASP A 416 -0.08 -24.25 36.67
C ASP A 416 -0.87 -23.10 37.28
N ASN A 417 -2.16 -23.38 37.47
CA ASN A 417 -3.05 -22.64 38.36
C ASN A 417 -2.67 -22.95 39.81
N THR A 418 -1.44 -22.62 40.19
CA THR A 418 -1.02 -22.64 41.58
C THR A 418 -0.22 -21.39 41.85
N VAL A 419 -0.90 -20.44 42.49
CA VAL A 419 -0.27 -19.44 43.34
C VAL A 419 0.72 -20.15 44.25
N ASN A 420 2.01 -19.94 44.03
CA ASN A 420 2.99 -19.96 45.12
C ASN A 420 4.28 -19.26 44.71
N ASN A 421 4.62 -18.25 45.50
CA ASN A 421 5.92 -17.59 45.55
C ASN A 421 7.01 -18.64 45.72
N ASN A 422 7.72 -18.97 44.65
CA ASN A 422 9.05 -19.56 44.75
C ASN A 422 9.91 -19.02 43.62
N ILE A 423 11.00 -18.41 44.04
CA ILE A 423 12.18 -18.04 43.25
C ILE A 423 12.48 -19.21 42.31
N VAL A 424 12.32 -18.99 41.01
CA VAL A 424 12.73 -19.95 39.99
C VAL A 424 14.23 -20.13 40.16
N SER A 425 14.59 -21.27 40.74
CA SER A 425 15.95 -21.71 40.96
C SER A 425 16.55 -22.05 39.60
N ASP A 426 17.65 -21.36 39.30
CA ASP A 426 18.67 -21.72 38.30
C ASP A 426 18.94 -23.23 38.40
N ASN A 427 18.42 -24.01 37.46
CA ASN A 427 18.86 -25.38 37.19
C ASN A 427 18.53 -25.78 35.75
N LEU A 428 19.15 -25.07 34.81
CA LEU A 428 19.37 -25.53 33.43
C LEU A 428 20.85 -25.30 33.11
N SER A 429 21.65 -26.27 33.53
CA SER A 429 23.04 -26.44 33.13
C SER A 429 23.14 -26.56 31.59
N GLY A 430 23.74 -25.56 30.95
CA GLY A 430 24.45 -25.75 29.67
C GLY A 430 23.95 -25.00 28.43
N LYS A 431 22.82 -24.28 28.45
CA LYS A 431 22.44 -23.38 27.35
C LYS A 431 22.66 -21.93 27.75
N SER A 432 23.53 -21.24 27.01
CA SER A 432 23.75 -19.81 27.16
C SER A 432 22.42 -19.07 27.02
N HIS A 433 21.92 -18.48 28.11
CA HIS A 433 20.77 -17.57 28.04
C HIS A 433 21.22 -16.30 27.32
N TYR A 434 20.90 -16.18 26.04
CA TYR A 434 21.07 -14.94 25.29
C TYR A 434 19.77 -14.13 25.28
N SER A 435 19.88 -12.84 25.02
CA SER A 435 18.74 -11.91 24.97
C SER A 435 18.99 -10.86 23.89
N ALA A 436 17.92 -10.24 23.41
CA ALA A 436 18.02 -9.10 22.50
C ALA A 436 18.22 -7.81 23.29
N TYR A 437 19.06 -6.94 22.76
CA TYR A 437 19.40 -5.66 23.33
C TYR A 437 19.31 -4.55 22.30
N LYS A 438 18.96 -3.36 22.75
CA LYS A 438 18.85 -2.13 21.98
C LYS A 438 19.60 -0.95 22.64
N PRO A 439 20.00 0.06 21.86
CA PRO A 439 20.77 1.22 22.32
C PRO A 439 20.03 2.17 23.26
N LEU A 440 18.70 2.25 23.16
CA LEU A 440 17.90 3.27 23.87
C LEU A 440 16.87 2.61 24.80
N ALA A 441 16.69 3.18 25.99
CA ALA A 441 15.71 2.67 26.95
C ALA A 441 14.26 2.96 26.53
N LYS A 442 14.02 4.10 25.87
CA LYS A 442 12.71 4.54 25.39
C LYS A 442 12.18 3.65 24.27
N SER A 443 10.86 3.62 24.09
CA SER A 443 10.24 3.01 22.91
C SER A 443 10.58 3.83 21.66
N THR A 444 10.81 3.16 20.54
CA THR A 444 11.22 3.80 19.27
C THR A 444 10.25 3.44 18.13
N LYS A 445 10.45 4.05 16.96
CA LYS A 445 9.71 3.70 15.73
C LYS A 445 9.85 2.21 15.35
N MET A 446 10.94 1.54 15.76
CA MET A 446 11.14 0.11 15.52
C MET A 446 10.35 -0.77 16.49
N GLN A 447 9.81 -0.21 17.59
CA GLN A 447 8.90 -0.92 18.49
C GLN A 447 7.44 -0.62 18.14
N TYR A 448 7.14 0.63 17.78
CA TYR A 448 5.82 1.08 17.35
C TYR A 448 5.97 2.07 16.21
N PHE A 449 5.47 1.72 15.02
CA PHE A 449 5.66 2.52 13.81
C PHE A 449 5.17 3.97 13.95
N SER A 450 4.20 4.27 14.82
CA SER A 450 3.67 5.62 15.04
C SER A 450 4.59 6.56 15.84
N LEU A 451 5.66 6.04 16.45
CA LEU A 451 6.61 6.84 17.21
C LEU A 451 7.60 7.56 16.28
N ALA A 452 8.22 8.63 16.78
CA ALA A 452 9.26 9.35 16.06
C ALA A 452 10.52 8.49 15.89
N PHE A 453 11.23 8.71 14.78
CA PHE A 453 12.53 8.08 14.54
C PHE A 453 13.58 8.77 15.44
N PRO A 454 14.29 8.04 16.33
CA PRO A 454 15.22 8.67 17.26
C PRO A 454 16.40 9.34 16.54
N PRO A 455 16.83 10.55 16.95
CA PRO A 455 18.03 11.20 16.39
C PRO A 455 19.29 10.32 16.50
N GLU A 456 19.40 9.55 17.57
CA GLU A 456 20.51 8.63 17.82
C GLU A 456 20.62 7.56 16.72
N TYR A 457 19.49 7.12 16.16
CA TYR A 457 19.47 6.10 15.10
C TYR A 457 19.99 6.68 13.78
N LEU A 458 19.78 7.98 13.54
CA LEU A 458 20.33 8.65 12.37
C LEU A 458 21.85 8.79 12.46
N SER A 459 22.39 9.08 13.65
CA SER A 459 23.84 9.10 13.84
C SER A 459 24.46 7.71 13.63
N PHE A 460 23.80 6.65 14.10
CA PHE A 460 24.30 5.28 13.87
C PHE A 460 24.40 4.95 12.38
N LEU A 461 23.38 5.31 11.58
CA LEU A 461 23.41 5.14 10.13
C LEU A 461 24.57 5.87 9.45
N GLN A 462 24.83 7.11 9.85
CA GLN A 462 25.89 7.93 9.26
C GLN A 462 27.27 7.40 9.63
N GLU A 463 27.47 6.99 10.89
CA GLU A 463 28.75 6.52 11.42
C GLU A 463 29.06 5.08 10.99
N GLY A 464 28.05 4.20 10.92
CA GLY A 464 28.17 2.82 10.45
C GLY A 464 28.46 2.68 8.96
N ALA A 465 28.49 3.81 8.21
CA ALA A 465 28.71 3.86 6.78
C ALA A 465 27.84 2.83 6.03
N PHE A 466 26.57 2.74 6.43
CA PHE A 466 25.57 1.84 5.85
C PHE A 466 26.03 0.37 5.82
N GLN A 467 26.71 -0.09 6.88
CA GLN A 467 27.25 -1.44 6.96
C GLN A 467 26.19 -2.53 6.95
N PHE A 468 24.97 -2.25 7.42
CA PHE A 468 23.91 -3.24 7.61
C PHE A 468 22.77 -3.13 6.59
N LEU A 469 22.96 -2.38 5.49
CA LEU A 469 21.97 -2.32 4.41
C LEU A 469 21.52 -3.71 3.96
N MET A 470 20.23 -3.83 3.65
CA MET A 470 19.72 -4.99 2.93
C MET A 470 20.41 -5.11 1.56
N PRO A 471 20.53 -6.32 0.99
CA PRO A 471 21.06 -6.50 -0.35
C PRO A 471 20.11 -5.84 -1.38
N SER A 472 20.59 -5.60 -2.60
CA SER A 472 19.69 -5.09 -3.65
C SER A 472 18.58 -6.09 -3.97
N PHE A 473 17.46 -5.61 -4.53
CA PHE A 473 16.30 -6.45 -4.87
C PHE A 473 16.64 -7.62 -5.82
N HIS A 474 17.74 -7.53 -6.57
CA HIS A 474 18.27 -8.64 -7.38
C HIS A 474 18.53 -9.90 -6.53
N TYR A 475 18.83 -9.75 -5.25
CA TYR A 475 19.00 -10.87 -4.33
C TYR A 475 17.68 -11.63 -4.12
N ASN A 476 16.54 -10.94 -4.07
CA ASN A 476 15.23 -11.59 -4.00
C ASN A 476 14.98 -12.48 -5.22
N ILE A 477 15.31 -11.98 -6.42
CA ILE A 477 15.22 -12.76 -7.67
C ILE A 477 16.14 -13.98 -7.62
N ALA A 478 17.37 -13.82 -7.12
CA ALA A 478 18.31 -14.91 -6.94
C ALA A 478 17.77 -15.99 -5.99
N LEU A 479 17.22 -15.57 -4.84
CA LEU A 479 16.64 -16.45 -3.82
C LEU A 479 15.45 -17.23 -4.38
N ALA A 480 14.56 -16.57 -5.13
CA ALA A 480 13.42 -17.22 -5.77
C ALA A 480 13.87 -18.32 -6.77
N HIS A 481 14.90 -18.06 -7.58
CA HIS A 481 15.47 -19.07 -8.46
C HIS A 481 16.16 -20.22 -7.70
N PHE A 482 16.85 -19.91 -6.59
CA PHE A 482 17.50 -20.91 -5.75
C PHE A 482 16.47 -21.87 -5.13
N GLN A 483 15.36 -21.35 -4.62
CA GLN A 483 14.26 -22.14 -4.05
C GLN A 483 13.61 -23.10 -5.08
N GLN A 484 13.72 -22.79 -6.37
CA GLN A 484 13.25 -23.64 -7.46
C GLN A 484 14.32 -24.59 -8.02
N GLY A 485 15.54 -24.57 -7.47
CA GLY A 485 16.66 -25.38 -7.94
C GLY A 485 17.35 -24.85 -9.19
N ASN A 486 17.02 -23.64 -9.67
CA ASN A 486 17.67 -23.03 -10.83
C ASN A 486 18.95 -22.28 -10.43
N LEU A 487 20.01 -23.04 -10.12
CA LEU A 487 21.27 -22.51 -9.61
C LEU A 487 21.98 -21.57 -10.60
N THR A 488 21.83 -21.80 -11.92
CA THR A 488 22.45 -20.95 -12.94
C THR A 488 21.88 -19.53 -12.90
N GLN A 489 20.56 -19.39 -12.84
CA GLN A 489 19.92 -18.09 -12.73
C GLN A 489 20.15 -17.46 -11.34
N ALA A 490 20.11 -18.26 -10.27
CA ALA A 490 20.43 -17.77 -8.93
C ALA A 490 21.83 -17.11 -8.89
N ASN A 491 22.85 -17.80 -9.39
CA ASN A 491 24.22 -17.27 -9.45
C ASN A 491 24.34 -16.02 -10.32
N PHE A 492 23.61 -15.94 -11.44
CA PHE A 492 23.57 -14.74 -12.27
C PHE A 492 23.03 -13.54 -11.48
N TRP A 493 21.92 -13.70 -10.77
CA TRP A 493 21.29 -12.63 -10.00
C TRP A 493 22.07 -12.26 -8.73
N LEU A 494 22.75 -13.21 -8.08
CA LEU A 494 23.70 -12.89 -7.00
C LEU A 494 24.83 -12.00 -7.50
N LYS A 495 25.38 -12.28 -8.69
CA LYS A 495 26.39 -11.42 -9.33
C LYS A 495 25.83 -10.02 -9.61
N ARG A 496 24.59 -9.91 -10.08
CA ARG A 496 23.92 -8.61 -10.27
C ARG A 496 23.75 -7.86 -8.96
N SER A 497 23.35 -8.54 -7.88
CA SER A 497 23.21 -7.92 -6.56
C SER A 497 24.56 -7.47 -6.00
N ALA A 498 25.62 -8.26 -6.19
CA ALA A 498 26.98 -7.97 -5.76
C ALA A 498 27.59 -6.70 -6.39
N LEU A 499 27.09 -6.26 -7.56
CA LEU A 499 27.52 -5.00 -8.19
C LEU A 499 27.13 -3.76 -7.38
N TRP A 500 26.09 -3.88 -6.53
CA TRP A 500 25.67 -2.81 -5.63
C TRP A 500 26.51 -2.75 -4.35
N GLU A 501 27.45 -3.66 -4.15
CA GLU A 501 28.31 -3.71 -2.96
C GLU A 501 29.68 -3.11 -3.23
N SER A 502 30.02 -2.04 -2.51
CA SER A 502 31.33 -1.39 -2.56
C SER A 502 32.36 -2.06 -1.65
N LYS A 503 31.94 -2.61 -0.51
CA LYS A 503 32.81 -3.30 0.45
C LYS A 503 32.99 -4.78 0.06
N GLN A 504 34.24 -5.24 0.01
CA GLN A 504 34.57 -6.61 -0.40
C GLN A 504 33.86 -7.69 0.44
N GLY A 505 33.89 -7.58 1.77
CA GLY A 505 33.23 -8.58 2.64
C GLY A 505 31.71 -8.65 2.42
N ARG A 506 31.05 -7.52 2.13
CA ARG A 506 29.61 -7.52 1.78
C ARG A 506 29.37 -8.17 0.43
N ARG A 507 30.23 -7.90 -0.56
CA ARG A 507 30.18 -8.55 -1.88
C ARG A 507 30.30 -10.06 -1.77
N GLU A 508 31.23 -10.56 -0.95
CA GLU A 508 31.41 -12.00 -0.70
C GLU A 508 30.16 -12.59 -0.02
N LYS A 509 29.62 -11.93 1.01
CA LYS A 509 28.38 -12.36 1.69
C LYS A 509 27.19 -12.48 0.72
N VAL A 510 27.04 -11.52 -0.21
CA VAL A 510 26.02 -11.58 -1.27
C VAL A 510 26.26 -12.77 -2.20
N LEU A 511 27.48 -12.96 -2.71
CA LEU A 511 27.80 -14.05 -3.64
C LEU A 511 27.65 -15.44 -3.01
N GLN A 512 27.79 -15.56 -1.70
CA GLN A 512 27.57 -16.80 -0.94
C GLN A 512 26.10 -17.05 -0.58
N GLY A 513 25.18 -16.13 -0.89
CA GLY A 513 23.77 -16.25 -0.51
C GLY A 513 23.56 -16.29 1.02
N SER A 514 24.39 -15.58 1.77
CA SER A 514 24.47 -15.67 3.24
C SER A 514 23.82 -14.48 3.97
N PHE A 515 22.88 -13.78 3.32
CA PHE A 515 22.11 -12.69 3.93
C PHE A 515 20.92 -13.17 4.75
#